data_AF-A0A1C4ICC1-F1
#
_entry.id   AF-A0A1C4ICC1-F1
#
_cell.length_a   1.000
_cell.length_b   1.000
_cell.length_c   1.000
_cell.angle_alpha   90.00
_cell.angle_beta   90.00
_cell.angle_gamma   90.00
#
_symmetry.space_group_name_H-M   'P 1'
#
loop_
_entity.id
_entity.type
_entity.pdbx_description
1 polymer ?
#
loop_
_entity_poly.entity_id
_entity_poly.type
_entity_poly.pdbx_seq_one_letter_code
_entity_poly.pdbx_strand_id
1 'polypeptide(L)' 'MPTFEQLEISHFFEVYKDLEPGKSVEGSHWAGREQAYQEIEASRRRAAARSAGRPI' A
#
# COMPACT_ATOMS: atom_id res chain seq x y z
N MET A 1 3.11 2.41 17.44
CA MET A 1 3.30 3.79 16.98
C MET A 1 2.34 4.67 17.77
N PRO A 2 2.75 5.87 18.22
CA PRO A 2 1.83 6.86 18.75
C PRO A 2 0.63 7.08 17.83
N THR A 3 -0.55 7.32 18.40
CA THR A 3 -1.79 7.48 17.64
C THR A 3 -1.72 8.68 16.68
N PHE A 4 -1.08 9.77 17.10
CA PHE A 4 -0.97 10.99 16.29
C PHE A 4 -0.18 10.77 14.98
N GLU A 5 0.93 10.04 15.03
CA GLU A 5 1.73 9.73 13.83
C GLU A 5 0.94 8.90 12.82
N GLN A 6 0.14 7.93 13.29
CA GLN A 6 -0.73 7.15 12.40
C GLN A 6 -1.80 8.02 11.75
N LEU A 7 -2.39 8.96 12.49
CA LEU A 7 -3.38 9.91 11.97
C LEU A 7 -2.77 10.86 10.94
N GLU A 8 -1.58 11.41 11.21
CA GLU A 8 -0.88 12.30 10.30
C GLU A 8 -0.57 11.60 8.97
N ILE A 9 -0.05 10.37 9.01
CA ILE A 9 0.22 9.56 7.82
C ILE A 9 -1.08 9.25 7.06
N SER A 10 -2.16 8.91 7.77
CA SER A 10 -3.46 8.62 7.14
C SER A 10 -3.99 9.85 6.41
N HIS A 11 -4.02 10.99 7.10
CA HIS A 11 -4.52 12.24 6.57
C HIS A 11 -3.75 12.68 5.33
N PHE A 12 -2.42 12.54 5.33
CA PHE A 12 -1.62 12.83 4.15
C PHE A 12 -2.11 12.05 2.92
N PHE A 13 -2.28 10.73 3.04
CA PHE A 13 -2.72 9.90 1.91
C PHE A 13 -4.17 10.13 1.50
N GLU A 14 -5.03 10.57 2.41
CA GLU A 14 -6.42 10.93 2.10
C GLU A 14 -6.50 12.14 1.18
N VAL A 15 -5.65 13.17 1.37
CA VAL A 15 -5.83 14.47 0.69
C VAL A 15 -4.75 14.83 -0.33
N TYR A 16 -3.62 14.12 -0.40
CA TYR A 16 -2.48 14.56 -1.24
C TYR A 16 -2.77 14.65 -2.75
N LYS A 17 -3.86 14.04 -3.20
CA LYS A 17 -4.28 14.01 -4.62
C LYS A 17 -5.52 14.84 -4.92
N ASP A 18 -6.08 15.57 -3.95
CA ASP A 18 -7.36 16.28 -4.12
C ASP A 18 -7.35 17.33 -5.23
N LEU A 19 -6.16 17.85 -5.58
CA LEU A 19 -5.98 18.82 -6.66
C LEU A 19 -5.65 18.17 -8.01
N GLU A 20 -5.55 16.84 -8.08
CA GLU A 20 -5.30 16.10 -9.31
C GLU A 20 -6.63 15.66 -9.94
N PRO A 21 -7.02 16.20 -11.12
CA PRO A 21 -8.32 15.89 -11.72
C PRO A 21 -8.51 14.38 -11.94
N GLY A 22 -9.64 13.87 -11.46
CA GLY A 22 -10.03 12.47 -11.61
C GLY A 22 -9.28 11.50 -10.69
N LYS A 23 -8.57 11.98 -9.67
CA LYS A 23 -7.90 11.12 -8.68
C LYS A 23 -8.49 11.36 -7.29
N SER A 24 -8.71 10.26 -6.59
CA SER A 24 -9.09 10.21 -5.18
C SER A 24 -8.47 8.97 -4.54
N VAL A 25 -8.44 8.94 -3.21
CA VAL A 25 -8.07 7.76 -2.42
C VAL A 25 -9.26 7.40 -1.55
N GLU A 26 -9.68 6.12 -1.59
CA GLU A 26 -10.78 5.61 -0.79
C GLU A 26 -10.40 4.23 -0.20
N GLY A 27 -10.91 3.92 0.99
CA GLY A 27 -10.85 2.57 1.56
C GLY A 27 -9.53 2.15 2.22
N SER A 28 -8.64 3.07 2.57
CA SER A 28 -7.41 2.76 3.31
C SER A 28 -7.68 2.46 4.79
N HIS A 29 -6.91 1.54 5.37
CA HIS A 29 -6.92 1.23 6.80
C HIS A 29 -5.54 0.78 7.28
N TRP A 30 -5.28 0.90 8.58
CA TRP A 30 -4.10 0.33 9.20
C TRP A 30 -4.29 -1.16 9.46
N ALA A 31 -3.28 -1.95 9.10
CA ALA A 31 -3.20 -3.38 9.39
C ALA A 31 -2.05 -3.67 10.38
N GLY A 32 -2.04 -4.88 10.93
CA GLY A 32 -1.01 -5.33 11.85
C GLY A 32 0.27 -5.80 11.16
N ARG A 33 1.33 -6.00 11.96
CA ARG A 33 2.65 -6.47 11.52
C ARG A 33 2.60 -7.79 10.74
N GLU A 34 1.81 -8.77 11.21
CA GLU A 34 1.68 -10.07 10.55
C GLU A 34 1.09 -9.95 9.14
N GLN A 35 0.03 -9.15 8.99
CA GLN A 35 -0.60 -8.89 7.70
C GLN A 35 0.37 -8.18 6.73
N ALA A 36 1.17 -7.25 7.24
CA ALA A 36 2.21 -6.59 6.45
C ALA A 36 3.27 -7.59 5.93
N TYR A 37 3.74 -8.52 6.77
CA TYR A 37 4.69 -9.54 6.31
C TYR A 37 4.07 -10.54 5.33
N GLN A 38 2.81 -10.93 5.52
CA GLN A 38 2.09 -11.77 4.57
C GLN A 38 2.02 -11.12 3.19
N GLU A 39 1.75 -9.81 3.13
CA GLU A 39 1.69 -9.07 1.86
C GLU A 39 3.08 -8.92 1.20
N ILE A 40 4.15 -8.72 2.00
CA ILE A 40 5.53 -8.72 1.49
C ILE A 40 5.87 -10.06 0.84
N GLU A 41 5.57 -11.18 1.50
CA GLU A 41 5.86 -12.51 0.97
C GLU A 41 5.01 -12.84 -0.26
N ALA A 42 3.71 -12.50 -0.22
CA ALA A 42 2.83 -12.64 -1.38
C ALA A 42 3.32 -11.84 -2.59
N SER A 43 3.79 -10.60 -2.36
CA SER A 43 4.38 -9.75 -3.40
C SER A 43 5.64 -10.36 -4.01
N ARG A 44 6.55 -10.91 -3.18
CA ARG A 44 7.75 -11.61 -3.67
C ARG A 44 7.41 -12.80 -4.55
N ARG A 45 6.44 -13.63 -4.15
CA ARG A 45 5.96 -14.77 -4.95
C ARG A 45 5.37 -14.31 -6.29
N ARG A 46 4.53 -13.27 -6.30
CA ARG A 46 3.97 -12.70 -7.54
C ARG A 46 5.06 -12.18 -8.48
N ALA A 47 6.08 -11.51 -7.93
CA ALA A 47 7.21 -11.00 -8.72
C ALA A 47 8.02 -12.14 -9.35
N ALA A 48 8.36 -13.18 -8.58
CA ALA A 48 9.09 -14.35 -9.06
C ALA A 48 8.33 -15.10 -10.18
N ALA A 49 7.03 -15.29 -10.01
CA ALA A 49 6.18 -15.90 -11.04
C ALA A 49 6.14 -15.07 -12.33
N ARG A 50 6.08 -13.74 -12.23
CA ARG A 50 6.11 -12.85 -13.41
C ARG A 50 7.45 -12.91 -14.15
N SER A 51 8.57 -13.00 -13.43
CA SER A 51 9.89 -13.15 -14.05
C SER A 51 10.08 -14.51 -14.75
N ALA A 52 9.47 -15.58 -14.23
CA ALA A 52 9.54 -16.91 -14.86
C ALA A 52 8.69 -17.01 -16.15
N GLY A 53 7.71 -16.11 -16.34
CA GLY A 53 6.80 -16.10 -17.49
C GLY A 53 7.19 -15.15 -18.63
N ARG A 54 8.35 -14.49 -18.58
CA ARG A 54 8.81 -13.61 -19.68
C ARG A 54 9.82 -14.38 -20.54
N PRO A 55 9.46 -14.86 -21.74
CA PRO A 55 10.45 -15.35 -22.68
C PRO A 55 11.30 -14.15 -23.14
N ILE A 56 12.61 -14.33 -23.12
CA ILE A 56 13.58 -13.47 -23.82
C ILE A 56 13.40 -13.57 -25.33
#